data_AF-A0A1E4LEY0-F1
#
_entry.id   AF-A0A1E4LEY0-F1
#
_cell.length_a   1.000
_cell.length_b   1.000
_cell.length_c   1.000
_cell.angle_alpha   90.00
_cell.angle_beta   90.00
_cell.angle_gamma   90.00
#
_symmetry.space_group_name_H-M   'P 1'
#
loop_
_entity.id
_entity.type
_entity.pdbx_description
1 polymer ?
#
loop_
_entity_poly.entity_id
_entity_poly.type
_entity_poly.pdbx_seq_one_letter_code
_entity_poly.pdbx_strand_id
1 'polypeptide(L)'
;MGILDVIMNQFAGDSGTRPWLPRVMEGLFAPAPDGIGLHTLLARMAQAGLGSIAHSWTGEGPNQPITADQLRTVLNPHELTRISTHAGLTEHEVLGE
;
A
#
# COMPACT_ATOMS: atom_id res chain seq x y z
N MET A 1 7.20 15.68 -15.04
CA MET A 1 8.09 15.21 -13.97
C MET A 1 7.39 14.05 -13.28
N GLY A 2 7.93 12.84 -13.42
CA GLY A 2 7.23 11.62 -12.99
C GLY A 2 7.31 11.40 -11.48
N ILE A 3 6.41 10.57 -10.95
CA ILE A 3 6.43 10.09 -9.56
C ILE A 3 7.79 9.51 -9.15
N LEU A 4 8.58 9.00 -10.11
CA LEU A 4 9.93 8.48 -9.87
C LEU A 4 10.93 9.57 -9.47
N ASP A 5 10.76 10.81 -9.94
CA ASP A 5 11.64 11.94 -9.60
C ASP A 5 11.29 12.51 -8.22
N VAL A 6 9.99 12.63 -7.91
CA VAL A 6 9.49 13.00 -6.58
C VAL A 6 9.88 11.95 -5.54
N ILE A 7 9.75 10.67 -5.88
CA ILE A 7 10.19 9.58 -5.01
C ILE A 7 11.71 9.61 -4.86
N MET A 8 12.52 9.76 -5.92
CA MET A 8 13.98 9.80 -5.77
C MET A 8 14.46 11.02 -4.97
N ASN A 9 13.86 12.19 -5.16
CA ASN A 9 14.26 13.40 -4.47
C ASN A 9 13.79 13.42 -3.00
N GLN A 10 12.70 12.71 -2.67
CA GLN A 10 12.23 12.47 -1.29
C GLN A 10 12.97 11.30 -0.62
N PHE A 11 13.40 10.29 -1.38
CA PHE A 11 14.02 9.04 -0.93
C PHE A 11 15.54 9.16 -0.70
N ALA A 12 16.24 10.03 -1.45
CA ALA A 12 17.66 10.28 -1.26
C ALA A 12 17.98 11.13 -0.01
N GLY A 13 16.98 11.80 0.57
CA GLY A 13 17.13 12.62 1.78
C GLY A 13 16.67 11.96 3.09
N ASP A 14 15.98 10.81 3.02
CA ASP A 14 15.20 10.26 4.15
C ASP A 14 15.38 8.74 4.34
N SER A 15 16.51 8.18 3.92
CA SER A 15 16.84 6.76 4.08
C SER A 15 16.92 6.28 5.56
N GLY A 16 16.63 7.14 6.54
CA GLY A 16 16.63 6.83 7.98
C GLY A 16 15.26 6.68 8.64
N THR A 17 14.14 7.06 7.99
CA THR A 17 12.95 7.45 8.79
C THR A 17 11.86 6.38 8.90
N ARG A 18 11.82 5.32 8.05
CA ARG A 18 10.82 4.23 8.19
C ARG A 18 11.34 2.86 7.76
N PRO A 19 12.17 2.18 8.59
CA PRO A 19 12.75 0.87 8.26
C PRO A 19 11.71 -0.24 8.01
N TRP A 20 10.46 -0.02 8.37
CA TRP A 20 9.35 -0.96 8.20
C TRP A 20 8.64 -0.86 6.85
N LEU A 21 8.70 0.32 6.19
CA LEU A 21 7.94 0.59 4.97
C LEU A 21 8.29 -0.36 3.81
N PRO A 22 9.58 -0.69 3.56
CA PRO A 22 9.93 -1.64 2.51
C PRO A 22 9.33 -3.03 2.72
N ARG A 23 9.24 -3.51 3.98
CA ARG A 23 8.71 -4.84 4.30
C ARG A 23 7.19 -4.92 4.14
N VAL A 24 6.48 -3.85 4.49
CA VAL A 24 5.04 -3.75 4.24
C VAL A 24 4.76 -3.69 2.74
N MET A 25 5.54 -2.93 1.98
CA MET A 25 5.42 -2.90 0.52
C MET A 25 5.72 -4.25 -0.11
N GLU A 26 6.73 -4.97 0.38
CA GLU A 26 7.02 -6.33 -0.06
C GLU A 26 5.81 -7.26 0.14
N GLY A 27 5.23 -7.29 1.34
CA GLY A 27 4.03 -8.10 1.63
C GLY A 27 2.78 -7.68 0.84
N LEU A 28 2.64 -6.40 0.49
CA LEU A 28 1.53 -5.92 -0.33
C LEU A 28 1.68 -6.25 -1.81
N PHE A 29 2.85 -5.97 -2.38
CA PHE A 29 3.08 -6.05 -3.83
C PHE A 29 3.65 -7.38 -4.30
N ALA A 30 4.19 -8.22 -3.40
CA ALA A 30 4.61 -9.55 -3.76
C ALA A 30 3.42 -10.34 -4.37
N PRO A 31 3.68 -11.16 -5.40
CA PRO A 31 2.65 -12.04 -5.94
C PRO A 31 2.17 -13.03 -4.88
N ALA A 32 0.93 -13.50 -5.02
CA ALA A 32 0.41 -14.57 -4.17
C ALA A 32 1.25 -15.86 -4.36
N PRO A 33 1.49 -16.65 -3.31
CA PRO A 33 0.87 -16.56 -1.98
C PRO A 33 1.58 -15.62 -1.01
N ASP A 34 2.74 -15.05 -1.38
CA ASP A 34 3.58 -14.27 -0.47
C ASP A 34 3.04 -12.86 -0.22
N GLY A 35 2.35 -12.27 -1.20
CA GLY A 35 1.64 -11.01 -1.05
C GLY A 35 0.26 -10.96 -1.70
N ILE A 36 -0.34 -9.76 -1.73
CA ILE A 36 -1.67 -9.53 -2.32
C ILE A 36 -1.57 -9.37 -3.84
N GLY A 37 -0.51 -8.71 -4.30
CA GLY A 37 -0.32 -8.32 -5.68
C GLY A 37 -1.19 -7.11 -6.07
N LEU A 38 -0.63 -6.22 -6.88
CA LEU A 38 -1.29 -4.96 -7.26
C LEU A 38 -2.63 -5.19 -7.98
N HIS A 39 -2.72 -6.20 -8.84
CA HIS A 39 -3.96 -6.48 -9.58
C HIS A 39 -5.12 -6.86 -8.63
N THR A 40 -4.84 -7.70 -7.63
CA THR A 40 -5.81 -8.08 -6.60
C THR A 40 -6.20 -6.88 -5.74
N LEU A 41 -5.23 -6.03 -5.38
CA LEU A 41 -5.49 -4.81 -4.61
C LEU A 41 -6.45 -3.89 -5.37
N LEU A 42 -6.19 -3.62 -6.65
CA LEU A 42 -7.04 -2.80 -7.49
C LEU A 42 -8.45 -3.41 -7.64
N ALA A 43 -8.54 -4.73 -7.83
CA ALA A 43 -9.82 -5.43 -7.92
C ALA A 43 -10.63 -5.28 -6.62
N ARG A 44 -9.98 -5.38 -5.45
CA ARG A 44 -10.63 -5.21 -4.14
C ARG A 44 -11.04 -3.77 -3.89
N MET A 45 -10.21 -2.79 -4.27
CA MET A 45 -10.59 -1.37 -4.20
C MET A 45 -11.83 -1.11 -5.05
N ALA A 46 -11.90 -1.66 -6.27
CA ALA A 46 -13.09 -1.54 -7.10
C ALA A 46 -14.33 -2.19 -6.44
N GLN A 47 -14.19 -3.39 -5.85
CA GLN A 47 -15.26 -4.08 -5.11
C GLN A 47 -15.72 -3.31 -3.88
N ALA A 48 -14.82 -2.60 -3.20
CA ALA A 48 -15.10 -1.75 -2.04
C ALA A 48 -15.69 -0.37 -2.40
N GLY A 49 -15.94 -0.08 -3.68
CA GLY A 49 -16.42 1.23 -4.15
C GLY A 49 -15.33 2.31 -4.23
N LEU A 50 -14.06 1.94 -4.03
CA LEU A 50 -12.87 2.80 -4.11
C LEU A 50 -12.22 2.78 -5.51
N GLY A 51 -12.98 2.39 -6.53
CA GLY A 51 -12.48 2.30 -7.91
C GLY A 51 -11.90 3.62 -8.44
N SER A 52 -12.44 4.77 -8.03
CA SER A 52 -11.93 6.09 -8.39
C SER A 52 -10.54 6.36 -7.80
N ILE A 53 -10.28 5.92 -6.56
CA ILE A 53 -8.97 6.02 -5.93
C ILE A 53 -7.98 5.09 -6.65
N ALA A 54 -8.38 3.84 -6.92
CA ALA A 54 -7.58 2.88 -7.67
C ALA A 54 -7.20 3.41 -9.07
N HIS A 55 -8.16 4.02 -9.77
CA HIS A 55 -7.92 4.63 -11.08
C HIS A 55 -6.92 5.78 -11.00
N SER A 56 -6.98 6.60 -9.94
CA SER A 56 -6.04 7.70 -9.74
C SER A 56 -4.59 7.22 -9.63
N TRP A 57 -4.36 6.00 -9.12
CA TRP A 57 -3.01 5.42 -8.99
C TRP A 57 -2.49 4.76 -10.26
N THR A 58 -3.39 4.36 -11.16
CA THR A 58 -3.03 3.81 -12.49
C THR A 58 -2.95 4.87 -13.58
N GLY A 59 -3.54 6.05 -13.34
CA GLY A 59 -3.55 7.16 -14.27
C GLY A 59 -2.32 8.07 -14.15
N GLU A 60 -2.25 9.07 -15.02
CA GLU A 60 -1.16 10.06 -15.04
C GLU A 60 -1.42 11.27 -14.12
N GLY A 61 -2.57 11.27 -13.43
CA GLY A 61 -3.00 12.33 -12.52
C GLY A 61 -2.43 12.20 -11.10
N PRO A 62 -2.76 13.14 -10.19
CA PRO A 62 -2.37 13.03 -8.80
C PRO A 62 -3.08 11.86 -8.13
N ASN A 63 -2.32 11.10 -7.33
CA ASN A 63 -2.86 10.00 -6.53
C ASN A 63 -3.82 10.55 -5.47
N GLN A 64 -5.03 9.99 -5.42
CA GLN A 64 -5.95 10.30 -4.32
C GLN A 64 -5.47 9.64 -3.02
N PRO A 65 -5.61 10.33 -1.88
CA PRO A 65 -5.31 9.74 -0.58
C PRO A 65 -6.32 8.64 -0.26
N ILE A 66 -5.86 7.63 0.46
CA ILE A 66 -6.70 6.57 1.03
C ILE A 66 -6.59 6.63 2.56
N THR A 67 -7.70 6.42 3.25
CA THR A 67 -7.72 6.42 4.73
C THR A 67 -7.41 5.03 5.30
N ALA A 68 -7.02 4.96 6.58
CA ALA A 68 -6.80 3.69 7.28
C ALA A 68 -8.06 2.80 7.28
N ASP A 69 -9.24 3.39 7.49
CA ASP A 69 -10.52 2.67 7.46
C ASP A 69 -10.87 2.11 6.05
N GLN A 70 -10.59 2.91 5.01
CA GLN A 70 -10.70 2.46 3.62
C GLN A 70 -9.72 1.33 3.33
N LEU A 71 -8.48 1.43 3.80
CA LEU A 71 -7.47 0.37 3.69
C LEU A 71 -7.92 -0.90 4.42
N ARG A 72 -8.49 -0.82 5.63
CA ARG A 72 -9.05 -1.99 6.35
C ARG A 72 -10.19 -2.66 5.60
N THR A 73 -10.97 -1.89 4.85
CA THR A 73 -12.05 -2.44 4.03
C THR A 73 -11.50 -3.22 2.83
N VAL A 74 -10.40 -2.76 2.24
CA VAL A 74 -9.74 -3.40 1.09
C VAL A 74 -8.86 -4.59 1.52
N LEU A 75 -8.05 -4.36 2.56
CA LEU A 75 -7.20 -5.32 3.22
C LEU A 75 -8.04 -6.04 4.27
N ASN A 76 -8.71 -7.12 3.86
CA ASN A 76 -9.46 -7.95 4.79
C ASN A 76 -8.60 -8.36 6.02
N PRO A 77 -9.21 -8.74 7.15
CA PRO A 77 -8.46 -9.02 8.38
C PRO A 77 -7.35 -10.06 8.20
N HIS A 78 -7.58 -11.06 7.36
CA HIS A 78 -6.60 -12.11 7.07
C HIS A 78 -5.34 -11.54 6.39
N GLU A 79 -5.49 -10.71 5.34
CA GLU A 79 -4.36 -10.09 4.66
C GLU A 79 -3.61 -9.11 5.56
N LEU A 80 -4.34 -8.36 6.38
CA LEU A 80 -3.74 -7.41 7.31
C LEU A 80 -2.85 -8.13 8.34
N THR A 81 -3.35 -9.22 8.92
CA THR A 81 -2.59 -10.09 9.82
C THR A 81 -1.38 -10.73 9.13
N ARG A 82 -1.51 -11.13 7.85
CA ARG A 82 -0.40 -11.70 7.08
C ARG A 82 0.72 -10.68 6.86
N ILE A 83 0.36 -9.48 6.39
CA ILE A 83 1.32 -8.41 6.12
C ILE A 83 1.99 -7.95 7.42
N SER A 84 1.22 -7.80 8.50
CA SER A 84 1.75 -7.40 9.80
C SER A 84 2.74 -8.45 10.33
N THR A 85 2.40 -9.74 10.24
CA THR A 85 3.30 -10.85 10.62
C THR A 85 4.57 -10.86 9.77
N HIS A 86 4.44 -10.69 8.45
CA HIS A 86 5.58 -10.66 7.54
C HIS A 86 6.52 -9.47 7.79
N ALA A 87 5.94 -8.30 8.05
CA ALA A 87 6.67 -7.09 8.35
C ALA A 87 7.22 -7.05 9.79
N GLY A 88 6.70 -7.88 10.69
CA GLY A 88 7.02 -7.85 12.13
C GLY A 88 6.41 -6.65 12.83
N LEU A 89 5.21 -6.23 12.39
CA LEU A 89 4.49 -5.04 12.85
C LEU A 89 3.12 -5.41 13.43
N THR A 90 2.49 -4.45 14.08
CA THR A 90 1.06 -4.48 14.40
C THR A 90 0.22 -4.07 13.19
N GLU A 91 -1.07 -4.42 13.21
CA GLU A 91 -2.01 -4.02 12.16
C GLU A 91 -2.17 -2.50 12.05
N HIS A 92 -2.14 -1.78 13.19
CA HIS A 92 -2.19 -0.31 13.21
C HIS A 92 -0.97 0.29 12.50
N GLU A 93 0.24 -0.23 12.76
CA GLU A 93 1.46 0.23 12.09
C GLU A 93 1.42 -0.03 10.57
N VAL A 94 0.86 -1.17 10.14
CA VAL A 94 0.65 -1.45 8.70
C VAL A 94 -0.31 -0.45 8.05
N LEU A 95 -1.34 -0.03 8.78
CA LEU A 95 -2.31 0.99 8.34
C LEU A 95 -1.76 2.42 8.44
N GLY A 96 -0.61 2.60 9.08
CA GLY A 96 -0.01 3.92 9.33
C GLY A 96 -0.71 4.71 10.43
N GLU A 97 -1.38 4.01 11.36
CA GLU A 97 -1.97 4.56 12.59
C GLU A 97 -1.00 4.56 13.76
#